data_AF-A0A368S2Z7-F1
#
_entry.id   AF-A0A368S2Z7-F1
#
_cell.length_a   1.000
_cell.length_b   1.000
_cell.length_c   1.000
_cell.angle_alpha   90.00
_cell.angle_beta   90.00
_cell.angle_gamma   90.00
#
_symmetry.space_group_name_H-M   'P 1'
#
loop_
_entity.id
_entity.type
_entity.pdbx_description
1 polymer ?
#
loop_
_entity_poly.entity_id
_entity_poly.type
_entity_poly.pdbx_seq_one_letter_code
_entity_poly.pdbx_strand_id
1 'polypeptide(L)'
;MASGAYPVQLLHRPGAAEGQWRNLGAAYAAVTFLRPQGQSLVLYAAGPDGQPQQPRRIVFVYPILPGDAFERLDGATLSWAEPECGDEFALCFLDDAACGAVCGAIAPVVRTPAVDGIADILAGLRVAREEGAPAPGGADIAARLAQLSIGRP
;
A
#
# COMPACT_ATOMS: atom_id res chain seq x y z
N MET A 1 7.99 5.24 -19.16
CA MET A 1 6.54 5.41 -18.92
C MET A 1 6.37 5.85 -17.48
N ALA A 2 5.58 6.89 -17.20
CA ALA A 2 5.68 7.71 -15.99
C ALA A 2 5.55 6.88 -14.69
N SER A 3 6.70 6.50 -14.11
CA SER A 3 6.81 5.97 -12.75
C SER A 3 6.79 7.15 -11.78
N GLY A 4 5.64 7.82 -11.73
CA GLY A 4 5.34 8.82 -10.71
C GLY A 4 4.86 8.13 -9.44
N ALA A 5 5.16 8.72 -8.28
CA ALA A 5 4.42 8.43 -7.08
C ALA A 5 3.25 9.42 -6.99
N TYR A 6 2.04 8.93 -6.75
CA TYR A 6 0.81 9.71 -6.80
C TYR A 6 0.29 10.00 -5.39
N PRO A 7 -0.16 11.23 -5.11
CA PRO A 7 -0.70 11.56 -3.79
C PRO A 7 -1.98 10.77 -3.51
N VAL A 8 -2.06 10.20 -2.31
CA VAL A 8 -3.19 9.39 -1.84
C VAL A 8 -3.50 9.66 -0.37
N GLN A 9 -4.74 9.36 0.02
CA GLN A 9 -5.10 9.08 1.41
C GLN A 9 -5.17 7.57 1.61
N LEU A 10 -4.45 7.04 2.60
CA LEU A 10 -4.53 5.64 2.97
C LEU A 10 -5.63 5.43 4.00
N LEU A 11 -6.55 4.52 3.69
CA LEU A 11 -7.62 4.08 4.58
C LEU A 11 -7.38 2.61 4.97
N HIS A 12 -7.81 2.27 6.19
CA HIS A 12 -7.80 0.91 6.72
C HIS A 12 -9.14 0.59 7.37
N ARG A 13 -9.60 -0.65 7.19
CA ARG A 13 -10.76 -1.21 7.86
C ARG A 13 -10.37 -2.58 8.41
N PRO A 14 -10.54 -2.83 9.72
CA PRO A 14 -10.31 -4.15 10.29
C PRO A 14 -11.22 -5.21 9.64
N GLY A 15 -10.71 -6.42 9.42
CA GLY A 15 -11.43 -7.51 8.73
C GLY A 15 -12.66 -8.08 9.46
N ALA A 16 -12.94 -7.64 10.68
CA ALA A 16 -14.20 -7.94 11.35
C ALA A 16 -15.34 -7.19 10.64
N ALA A 17 -16.42 -7.90 10.29
CA ALA A 17 -17.53 -7.47 9.42
C ALA A 17 -18.23 -6.12 9.77
N GLU A 18 -17.89 -5.49 10.89
CA GLU A 18 -18.42 -4.20 11.35
C GLU A 18 -17.34 -3.11 11.52
N GLY A 19 -16.14 -3.29 10.95
CA GLY A 19 -15.07 -2.31 11.01
C GLY A 19 -15.43 -1.00 10.32
N GLN A 20 -15.30 0.13 11.00
CA GLN A 20 -15.36 1.45 10.35
C GLN A 20 -14.05 1.74 9.63
N TRP A 21 -14.12 2.31 8.42
CA TRP A 21 -12.95 2.84 7.72
C TRP A 21 -12.27 3.95 8.53
N ARG A 22 -10.96 3.84 8.70
CA ARG A 22 -10.10 4.78 9.40
C ARG A 22 -9.11 5.39 8.43
N ASN A 23 -8.98 6.71 8.44
CA ASN A 23 -7.94 7.39 7.66
C ASN A 23 -6.60 7.30 8.41
N LEU A 24 -5.63 6.63 7.81
CA LEU A 24 -4.27 6.48 8.34
C LEU A 24 -3.40 7.70 8.02
N GLY A 25 -3.60 8.35 6.88
CA GLY A 25 -2.99 9.63 6.55
C GLY A 25 -2.67 9.80 5.06
N ALA A 26 -2.05 10.94 4.75
CA ALA A 26 -1.55 11.24 3.41
C ALA A 26 -0.25 10.48 3.09
N ALA A 27 -0.14 9.98 1.86
CA ALA A 27 1.06 9.31 1.36
C ALA A 27 1.20 9.51 -0.15
N TYR A 28 2.25 8.91 -0.71
CA TYR A 28 2.47 8.84 -2.15
C TYR A 28 2.57 7.38 -2.59
N ALA A 29 1.65 6.93 -3.45
CA ALA A 29 1.58 5.57 -3.94
C ALA A 29 2.33 5.39 -5.27
N ALA A 30 3.10 4.31 -5.37
CA ALA A 30 3.72 3.89 -6.62
C ALA A 30 3.72 2.37 -6.72
N VAL A 31 3.80 1.85 -7.95
CA VAL A 31 4.13 0.44 -8.19
C VAL A 31 5.57 0.38 -8.68
N THR A 32 6.41 -0.35 -7.94
CA THR A 32 7.84 -0.46 -8.25
C THR A 32 8.36 -1.86 -7.94
N PHE A 33 9.49 -2.21 -8.53
CA PHE A 33 10.20 -3.44 -8.21
C PHE A 33 11.09 -3.23 -6.98
N LEU A 34 10.89 -4.04 -5.93
CA LEU A 34 11.75 -4.11 -4.75
C LEU A 34 12.41 -5.49 -4.66
N ARG A 35 13.63 -5.57 -4.11
CA ARG A 35 14.27 -6.85 -3.79
C ARG A 35 14.18 -7.08 -2.28
N PRO A 36 13.78 -8.28 -1.81
CA PRO A 36 13.42 -9.48 -2.58
C PRO A 36 11.95 -9.57 -3.07
N GLN A 37 11.09 -8.59 -2.77
CA GLN A 37 9.63 -8.66 -2.91
C GLN A 37 9.06 -8.75 -4.34
N GLY A 38 9.84 -8.40 -5.36
CA GLY A 38 9.35 -8.30 -6.74
C GLY A 38 8.55 -7.02 -6.98
N GLN A 39 7.52 -7.10 -7.84
CA GLN A 39 6.65 -5.94 -8.11
C GLN A 39 5.77 -5.69 -6.88
N SER A 40 5.81 -4.47 -6.35
CA SER A 40 5.13 -4.12 -5.11
C SER A 40 4.42 -2.78 -5.24
N LEU A 41 3.25 -2.68 -4.59
CA LEU A 41 2.63 -1.41 -4.26
C LEU A 41 3.35 -0.83 -3.04
N VAL A 42 3.89 0.37 -3.20
CA VAL A 42 4.72 1.04 -2.19
C VAL A 42 4.12 2.39 -1.86
N LEU A 43 4.06 2.72 -0.56
CA LEU A 43 3.71 4.05 -0.10
C LEU A 43 4.93 4.75 0.49
N TYR A 44 5.13 6.00 0.07
CA TYR A 44 6.11 6.91 0.62
C TYR A 44 5.45 7.94 1.53
N ALA A 45 6.15 8.32 2.61
CA ALA A 45 5.67 9.36 3.51
C ALA A 45 5.52 10.71 2.79
N ALA A 46 4.40 11.39 3.05
CA ALA A 46 4.27 12.80 2.73
C ALA A 46 5.11 13.66 3.70
N GLY A 47 5.80 14.65 3.17
CA GLY A 47 6.55 15.65 3.91
C GLY A 47 5.64 16.73 4.50
N PRO A 48 6.20 17.63 5.33
CA PRO A 48 5.44 18.65 6.03
C PRO A 48 4.61 19.54 5.09
N ASP A 49 5.10 19.80 3.88
CA ASP A 49 4.41 20.63 2.87
C ASP A 49 3.53 19.81 1.92
N GLY A 50 3.21 18.56 2.28
CA GLY A 50 2.48 17.64 1.42
C GLY A 50 3.27 17.15 0.22
N GLN A 51 4.54 17.55 0.04
CA GLN A 51 5.45 17.03 -0.99
C GLN A 51 6.04 15.67 -0.58
N PRO A 52 6.48 14.80 -1.50
CA PRO A 52 7.17 13.58 -1.11
C PRO A 52 8.40 13.91 -0.24
N GLN A 53 8.57 13.27 0.92
CA GLN A 53 9.79 13.46 1.71
C GLN A 53 11.00 13.07 0.85
N GLN A 54 12.07 13.87 0.86
CA GLN A 54 13.36 13.46 0.31
C GLN A 54 14.34 13.29 1.47
N PRO A 55 14.99 12.11 1.62
CA PRO A 55 14.79 10.89 0.82
C PRO A 55 13.40 10.27 1.00
N ARG A 56 12.86 9.66 -0.07
CA ARG A 56 11.50 9.06 -0.10
C ARG A 56 11.42 7.88 0.85
N ARG A 57 11.07 8.14 2.11
CA ARG A 57 10.90 7.13 3.17
C ARG A 57 9.71 6.25 2.83
N ILE A 58 9.95 4.95 2.64
CA ILE A 58 8.91 3.93 2.47
C ILE A 58 8.25 3.69 3.83
N VAL A 59 6.91 3.77 3.87
CA VAL A 59 6.11 3.53 5.08
C VAL A 59 5.23 2.29 4.96
N PHE A 60 5.00 1.79 3.75
CA PHE A 60 4.19 0.61 3.48
C PHE A 60 4.69 -0.11 2.22
N VAL A 61 4.73 -1.43 2.27
CA VAL A 61 5.04 -2.29 1.13
C VAL A 61 4.05 -3.45 1.07
N TYR A 62 3.41 -3.60 -0.09
CA TYR A 62 2.56 -4.72 -0.41
C TYR A 62 3.07 -5.40 -1.70
N PRO A 63 3.78 -6.55 -1.59
CA PRO A 63 4.09 -7.41 -2.73
C PRO A 63 2.79 -7.80 -3.44
N ILE A 64 2.74 -7.54 -4.75
CA ILE A 64 1.57 -7.85 -5.58
C ILE A 64 1.75 -9.27 -6.09
N LEU A 65 0.80 -10.13 -5.77
CA LEU A 65 0.82 -11.54 -6.13
C LEU A 65 -0.20 -11.84 -7.25
N PRO A 66 0.06 -12.88 -8.06
CA PRO A 66 -0.95 -13.53 -8.88
C PRO A 66 -2.22 -13.81 -8.08
N GLY A 67 -3.38 -13.39 -8.61
CA GLY A 67 -4.68 -13.63 -7.98
C GLY A 67 -5.08 -12.64 -6.87
N ASP A 68 -4.22 -11.69 -6.48
CA ASP A 68 -4.62 -10.62 -5.54
C ASP A 68 -5.82 -9.83 -6.11
N ALA A 69 -6.86 -9.67 -5.29
CA ALA A 69 -8.09 -9.00 -5.67
C ALA A 69 -8.02 -7.49 -5.38
N PHE A 70 -7.54 -6.73 -6.36
CA PHE A 70 -7.61 -5.28 -6.35
C PHE A 70 -8.87 -4.78 -7.06
N GLU A 71 -9.63 -3.93 -6.39
CA GLU A 71 -10.86 -3.35 -6.93
C GLU A 71 -10.71 -1.84 -7.09
N ARG A 72 -11.16 -1.32 -8.24
CA ARG A 72 -11.25 0.12 -8.48
C ARG A 72 -12.68 0.58 -8.24
N LEU A 73 -12.86 1.44 -7.24
CA LEU A 73 -14.15 1.99 -6.82
C LEU A 73 -14.23 3.47 -7.18
N ASP A 74 -15.42 3.92 -7.59
CA ASP A 74 -15.76 5.33 -7.86
C ASP A 74 -14.74 6.10 -8.73
N GLY A 75 -14.01 5.39 -9.59
CA GLY A 75 -12.96 5.93 -10.48
C GLY A 75 -11.64 6.31 -9.80
N ALA A 76 -11.67 6.84 -8.58
CA ALA A 76 -10.49 7.38 -7.89
C ALA A 76 -10.05 6.60 -6.64
N THR A 77 -10.69 5.48 -6.31
CA THR A 77 -10.33 4.65 -5.15
C THR A 77 -9.85 3.28 -5.60
N LEU A 78 -8.73 2.81 -5.03
CA LEU A 78 -8.22 1.45 -5.18
C LEU A 78 -8.32 0.74 -3.84
N SER A 79 -9.03 -0.38 -3.75
CA SER A 79 -9.17 -1.19 -2.53
C SER A 79 -8.70 -2.63 -2.71
N TRP A 80 -8.26 -3.26 -1.63
CA TRP A 80 -7.96 -4.68 -1.56
C TRP A 80 -8.13 -5.19 -0.13
N ALA A 81 -8.40 -6.49 0.00
CA ALA A 81 -8.33 -7.20 1.27
C ALA A 81 -6.95 -7.84 1.43
N GLU A 82 -6.43 -7.82 2.65
CA GLU A 82 -5.24 -8.56 3.06
C GLU A 82 -5.67 -10.03 3.31
N PRO A 83 -5.17 -10.99 2.53
CA PRO A 83 -5.58 -12.40 2.59
C PRO A 83 -5.34 -13.13 3.93
N GLU A 84 -4.29 -12.79 4.68
CA GLU A 84 -3.88 -13.48 5.90
C GLU A 84 -4.71 -13.03 7.11
N CYS A 85 -4.96 -11.72 7.25
CA CYS A 85 -5.69 -11.17 8.41
C CYS A 85 -7.12 -10.70 8.09
N GLY A 86 -7.48 -10.60 6.81
CA GLY A 86 -8.78 -10.12 6.36
C GLY A 86 -8.97 -8.60 6.45
N ASP A 87 -7.95 -7.85 6.89
CA ASP A 87 -8.02 -6.39 6.92
C ASP A 87 -8.15 -5.81 5.51
N GLU A 88 -8.93 -4.76 5.38
CA GLU A 88 -9.10 -4.07 4.11
C GLU A 88 -8.35 -2.74 4.10
N PHE A 89 -7.78 -2.44 2.94
CA PHE A 89 -7.08 -1.21 2.67
C PHE A 89 -7.67 -0.52 1.46
N ALA A 90 -7.62 0.81 1.46
CA ALA A 90 -8.00 1.60 0.31
C ALA A 90 -7.06 2.80 0.13
N LEU A 91 -6.76 3.11 -1.12
CA LEU A 91 -6.06 4.33 -1.53
C LEU A 91 -7.05 5.23 -2.26
N CYS A 92 -7.33 6.40 -1.67
CA CYS A 92 -8.10 7.45 -2.34
C CYS A 92 -7.12 8.40 -3.05
N PHE A 93 -7.17 8.41 -4.38
CA PHE A 93 -6.37 9.28 -5.23
C PHE A 93 -7.06 10.64 -5.40
N LEU A 94 -6.30 11.66 -5.79
CA LEU A 94 -6.85 12.98 -6.11
C LEU A 94 -7.70 12.97 -7.39
N ASP A 95 -7.37 12.10 -8.35
CA ASP A 95 -8.04 12.03 -9.64
C ASP A 95 -8.06 10.61 -10.22
N ASP A 96 -8.95 10.43 -11.20
CA ASP A 96 -9.18 9.18 -11.91
C ASP A 96 -7.94 8.71 -12.70
N ALA A 97 -7.17 9.64 -13.26
CA ALA A 97 -6.01 9.31 -14.09
C ALA A 97 -4.88 8.71 -13.25
N ALA A 98 -4.62 9.25 -12.06
CA ALA A 98 -3.66 8.74 -11.10
C ALA A 98 -4.04 7.33 -10.62
N CYS A 99 -5.31 7.13 -10.26
CA CYS A 99 -5.82 5.81 -9.88
C CYS A 99 -5.67 4.81 -11.04
N GLY A 100 -6.08 5.21 -12.25
CA GLY A 100 -5.96 4.40 -13.47
C GLY A 100 -4.51 4.03 -13.80
N ALA A 101 -3.54 4.93 -13.60
CA ALA A 101 -2.13 4.65 -13.80
C ALA A 101 -1.59 3.59 -12.84
N VAL A 102 -1.95 3.67 -11.54
CA VAL A 102 -1.57 2.65 -10.55
C VAL A 102 -2.25 1.32 -10.83
N CYS A 103 -3.55 1.31 -11.12
CA CYS A 103 -4.29 0.10 -11.49
C CYS A 103 -3.68 -0.57 -12.74
N GLY A 104 -3.33 0.21 -13.75
CA GLY A 104 -2.69 -0.28 -14.97
C GLY A 104 -1.31 -0.89 -14.73
N ALA A 105 -0.58 -0.45 -13.70
CA ALA A 105 0.70 -1.03 -13.30
C ALA A 105 0.55 -2.30 -12.44
N ILE A 106 -0.56 -2.47 -11.72
CA ILE A 106 -0.89 -3.68 -10.93
C ILE A 106 -1.38 -4.80 -11.85
N ALA A 107 -2.26 -4.49 -12.82
CA ALA A 107 -2.99 -5.47 -13.61
C ALA A 107 -2.14 -6.56 -14.30
N PRO A 108 -0.94 -6.29 -14.84
CA PRO A 108 -0.12 -7.34 -15.47
C PRO A 108 0.32 -8.44 -14.49
N VAL A 109 0.62 -8.07 -13.23
CA VAL A 109 1.10 -9.02 -12.22
C VAL A 109 -0.02 -9.92 -11.75
N VAL A 110 -1.17 -9.34 -11.42
CA VAL A 110 -2.35 -10.07 -10.94
C VAL A 110 -2.86 -11.07 -11.97
N ARG A 111 -2.78 -10.74 -13.27
CA ARG A 111 -3.20 -11.61 -14.39
C ARG A 111 -2.19 -12.69 -14.77
N THR A 112 -0.99 -12.64 -14.22
CA THR A 112 0.01 -13.68 -14.46
C THR A 112 -0.40 -14.94 -13.70
N PRO A 113 -0.32 -16.14 -14.28
CA PRO A 113 -0.60 -17.37 -13.54
C PRO A 113 0.37 -17.51 -12.35
N ALA A 114 -0.15 -17.98 -11.21
CA ALA A 114 0.67 -18.23 -10.03
C ALA A 114 1.74 -19.29 -10.35
N VAL A 115 2.96 -19.05 -9.87
CA VAL A 115 4.02 -20.06 -9.85
C VAL A 115 4.03 -20.66 -8.45
N ASP A 116 3.80 -21.96 -8.35
CA ASP A 116 3.68 -22.67 -7.07
C ASP A 116 4.89 -22.41 -6.16
N GLY A 117 4.60 -22.03 -4.90
CA GLY A 117 5.59 -21.81 -3.84
C GLY A 117 6.25 -20.42 -3.79
N ILE A 118 6.21 -19.61 -4.85
CA ILE A 118 6.75 -18.23 -4.81
C ILE A 118 5.77 -17.26 -4.16
N ALA A 119 4.47 -17.45 -4.40
CA ALA A 119 3.42 -16.60 -3.83
C ALA A 119 3.46 -16.61 -2.30
N ASP A 120 3.60 -17.79 -1.68
CA ASP A 120 3.66 -17.93 -0.22
C ASP A 120 4.91 -17.27 0.37
N ILE A 121 6.06 -17.37 -0.31
CA ILE A 121 7.30 -16.71 0.11
C ILE A 121 7.16 -15.19 0.05
N LEU A 122 6.53 -14.66 -1.01
CA LEU A 122 6.36 -13.23 -1.20
C LEU A 122 5.25 -12.65 -0.29
N ALA A 123 4.21 -13.42 0.02
CA ALA A 123 3.18 -13.06 0.98
C ALA A 123 3.79 -12.77 2.35
N GLY A 124 4.69 -13.65 2.81
CA GLY A 124 5.46 -13.46 4.06
C GLY A 124 6.41 -12.26 4.07
N LEU A 125 6.55 -11.53 2.95
CA LEU A 125 7.31 -10.27 2.86
C LEU A 125 6.42 -9.01 2.85
N ARG A 126 5.11 -9.14 3.07
CA ARG A 126 4.21 -8.00 3.34
C ARG A 126 4.62 -7.36 4.67
N VAL A 127 5.07 -6.10 4.62
CA VAL A 127 5.66 -5.43 5.78
C VAL A 127 5.16 -3.98 5.87
N ALA A 128 4.59 -3.62 7.02
CA ALA A 128 4.55 -2.23 7.48
C ALA A 128 5.90 -1.91 8.13
N ARG A 129 6.83 -1.28 7.40
CA ARG A 129 8.23 -1.15 7.87
C ARG A 129 8.34 -0.16 9.02
N GLU A 130 8.93 -0.58 10.13
CA GLU A 130 9.48 0.30 11.17
C GLU A 130 10.99 0.48 10.93
N GLU A 131 11.44 1.72 10.73
CA GLU A 131 12.82 2.10 11.03
C GLU A 131 12.88 3.61 11.28
N GLY A 132 13.28 3.99 12.49
CA GLY A 132 13.45 5.36 12.96
C GLY A 132 12.44 5.73 14.06
N ALA A 133 12.97 6.03 15.25
CA ALA A 133 12.23 6.45 16.43
C ALA A 133 11.15 7.51 16.12
N PRO A 134 9.98 7.47 16.78
CA PRO A 134 8.92 8.43 16.53
C PRO A 134 9.43 9.85 16.82
N ALA A 135 9.41 10.72 15.81
CA ALA A 135 9.58 12.14 16.05
C ALA A 135 8.40 12.62 16.90
N PRO A 136 8.63 13.33 18.02
CA PRO A 136 7.53 13.81 18.85
C PRO A 136 6.81 14.94 18.11
N GLY A 137 5.54 14.71 17.78
CA GLY A 137 4.66 15.73 17.22
C GLY A 137 4.50 15.66 15.71
N GLY A 138 3.65 14.74 15.25
CA GLY A 138 3.16 14.71 13.87
C GLY A 138 2.24 13.52 13.67
N ALA A 139 1.19 13.69 12.89
CA ALA A 139 0.31 12.61 12.43
C ALA A 139 1.10 11.65 11.51
N ASP A 140 2.00 10.86 12.09
CA ASP A 140 2.92 10.00 11.34
C ASP A 140 2.19 8.72 10.91
N ILE A 141 1.92 8.64 9.61
CA ILE A 141 1.33 7.47 8.96
C ILE A 141 2.14 6.20 9.26
N ALA A 142 3.46 6.29 9.39
CA ALA A 142 4.31 5.15 9.72
C ALA A 142 4.00 4.60 11.12
N ALA A 143 3.79 5.47 12.11
CA ALA A 143 3.45 5.06 13.47
C ALA A 143 2.06 4.42 13.56
N ARG A 144 1.08 4.89 12.76
CA ARG A 144 -0.26 4.28 12.68
C ARG A 144 -0.21 2.92 11.98
N LEU A 145 0.56 2.80 10.91
CA LEU A 145 0.80 1.54 10.21
C LEU A 145 1.50 0.51 11.11
N ALA A 146 2.50 0.92 11.89
CA ALA A 146 3.17 0.05 12.85
C ALA A 146 2.22 -0.52 13.91
N GLN A 147 1.19 0.25 14.31
CA GLN A 147 0.17 -0.22 15.26
C GLN A 147 -0.78 -1.28 14.69
N LEU A 148 -0.90 -1.38 13.36
CA LEU A 148 -1.81 -2.33 12.72
C LEU A 148 -1.26 -3.77 12.67
N SER A 149 0.01 -4.00 13.03
CA SER A 149 0.64 -5.34 13.02
C SER A 149 0.31 -6.15 11.76
N ILE A 150 0.48 -5.54 10.59
CA ILE A 150 0.45 -6.24 9.30
C ILE A 150 1.75 -7.03 9.24
N GLY A 151 1.66 -8.31 9.62
CA GLY A 151 2.81 -9.19 9.84
C GLY A 151 3.45 -8.99 11.20
N ARG A 152 3.09 -9.85 12.16
CA ARG A 152 4.02 -10.22 13.25
C ARG A 152 4.38 -11.71 13.08
N PRO A 153 5.61 -12.07 13.49
CA PRO A 153 6.43 -13.13 12.90
C PRO A 153 5.87 -14.54 13.01
#